data_AF-A0A060WUT7-F1
#
_entry.id   AF-A0A060WUT7-F1
#
_cell.length_a   1.000
_cell.length_b   1.000
_cell.length_c   1.000
_cell.angle_alpha   90.00
_cell.angle_beta   90.00
_cell.angle_gamma   90.00
#
_symmetry.space_group_name_H-M   'P 1'
#
loop_
_entity.id
_entity.type
_entity.pdbx_description
1 polymer ?
#
loop_
_entity_poly.entity_id
_entity_poly.type
_entity_poly.pdbx_seq_one_letter_code
_entity_poly.pdbx_strand_id
1 'polypeptide(L)'
;MMNSMVFAEALPSSGASAFPVGAPASGARVSSALRNDLGSNIHALKTLNLRFRCFLAKVHELERRNKLLENQLQQALEQSRYRAYFSREQATQTGYLDFFLARPRVPGTIWSFTHTRRFGDRIETIHSPGVSWMQPDGVGIQVDTVTPELRALYNVLAKVKRDRDEYRKKWEEELSKRQQMEAMVETLQESAQESEVVQGQLTEKVERLKTELVVFKSLRTDNVSMTLRLSSTVPYSPGIYTDMSW
;
A
#
# COMPACT_ATOMS: atom_id res chain seq x y z
N MET A 1 38.40 22.71 -17.23
CA MET A 1 38.72 21.69 -18.26
C MET A 1 37.44 21.36 -19.02
N MET A 2 37.19 22.03 -20.14
CA MET A 2 36.12 21.73 -21.09
C MET A 2 36.65 22.21 -22.44
N ASN A 3 37.26 21.32 -23.21
CA ASN A 3 37.81 21.65 -24.52
C ASN A 3 36.69 21.61 -25.56
N SER A 4 36.45 22.78 -26.13
CA SER A 4 35.88 23.02 -27.45
C SER A 4 36.80 22.44 -28.53
N MET A 5 36.24 21.78 -29.55
CA MET A 5 36.79 21.82 -30.90
C MET A 5 35.65 21.79 -31.94
N VAL A 6 35.53 22.92 -32.62
CA VAL A 6 34.90 23.09 -33.94
C VAL A 6 35.93 22.67 -34.99
N PHE A 7 35.56 21.85 -35.99
CA PHE A 7 36.17 21.84 -37.33
C PHE A 7 35.33 20.93 -38.26
N ALA A 8 34.58 21.51 -39.19
CA ALA A 8 34.95 21.78 -40.58
C ALA A 8 34.63 20.60 -41.50
N GLU A 9 33.56 20.82 -42.26
CA GLU A 9 33.09 20.07 -43.41
C GLU A 9 34.03 20.33 -44.61
N ALA A 10 34.58 19.26 -45.18
CA ALA A 10 35.24 19.30 -46.48
C ALA A 10 35.00 17.98 -47.21
N LEU A 11 34.33 18.09 -48.36
CA LEU A 11 34.04 17.04 -49.34
C LEU A 11 35.32 16.34 -49.83
N PRO A 12 35.17 15.13 -50.40
CA PRO A 12 35.84 14.88 -51.67
C PRO A 12 34.93 14.21 -52.73
N SER A 13 34.86 14.90 -53.87
CA SER A 13 35.10 14.44 -55.24
C SER A 13 34.98 12.93 -55.55
N SER A 14 34.00 12.58 -56.38
CA SER A 14 33.94 11.36 -57.18
C SER A 14 35.08 11.31 -58.21
N GLY A 15 35.84 10.21 -58.21
CA GLY A 15 36.77 9.82 -59.27
C GLY A 15 36.47 8.40 -59.74
N ALA A 16 36.21 8.27 -61.03
CA ALA A 16 36.18 7.07 -61.87
C ALA A 16 37.38 6.12 -61.59
N SER A 17 37.45 4.83 -61.94
CA SER A 17 36.75 3.96 -62.90
C SER A 17 37.29 2.53 -62.73
N ALA A 18 36.41 1.55 -62.98
CA ALA A 18 36.61 0.26 -63.65
C ALA A 18 37.73 -0.73 -63.20
N PHE A 19 37.26 -1.86 -62.62
CA PHE A 19 37.44 -3.31 -62.96
C PHE A 19 38.74 -3.83 -63.64
N PRO A 20 39.07 -5.16 -63.67
CA PRO A 20 38.32 -6.38 -63.25
C PRO A 20 39.23 -7.37 -62.43
N VAL A 21 38.84 -8.54 -61.92
CA VAL A 21 38.60 -9.84 -62.59
C VAL A 21 38.36 -10.90 -61.49
N GLY A 22 37.39 -11.81 -61.69
CA GLY A 22 37.56 -13.23 -61.33
C GLY A 22 36.77 -13.86 -60.17
N ALA A 23 35.61 -14.46 -60.51
CA ALA A 23 34.91 -15.60 -59.85
C ALA A 23 34.20 -15.41 -58.48
N PRO A 24 33.21 -16.26 -58.11
CA PRO A 24 32.07 -16.78 -58.88
C PRO A 24 30.80 -15.93 -58.61
N ALA A 25 30.01 -15.65 -59.65
CA ALA A 25 28.81 -14.81 -59.57
C ALA A 25 27.63 -15.42 -58.76
N SER A 26 27.79 -16.60 -58.15
CA SER A 26 26.75 -17.22 -57.32
C SER A 26 26.88 -16.83 -55.84
N GLY A 27 28.08 -16.90 -55.26
CA GLY A 27 28.34 -16.52 -53.86
C GLY A 27 28.24 -15.02 -53.61
N ALA A 28 28.66 -14.19 -54.57
CA ALA A 28 28.57 -12.73 -54.47
C ALA A 28 27.13 -12.20 -54.53
N ARG A 29 26.25 -12.85 -55.31
CA ARG A 29 24.81 -12.51 -55.40
C ARG A 29 24.05 -12.91 -54.14
N VAL A 30 24.37 -14.07 -53.57
CA VAL A 30 23.81 -14.50 -52.28
C VAL A 30 24.33 -13.62 -51.14
N SER A 31 25.61 -13.25 -51.16
CA SER A 31 26.22 -12.35 -50.17
C SER A 31 25.70 -10.92 -50.28
N SER A 32 25.43 -10.41 -51.48
CA SER A 32 24.81 -9.08 -51.67
C SER A 32 23.33 -9.07 -51.30
N ALA A 33 22.58 -10.13 -51.59
CA ALA A 33 21.20 -10.30 -51.14
C ALA A 33 21.13 -10.37 -49.60
N LEU A 34 22.00 -11.16 -48.95
CA LEU A 34 22.09 -11.20 -47.49
C LEU A 34 22.54 -9.87 -46.90
N ARG A 35 23.46 -9.14 -47.55
CA ARG A 35 23.87 -7.79 -47.12
C ARG A 35 22.73 -6.78 -47.25
N ASN A 36 21.90 -6.91 -48.28
CA ASN A 36 20.71 -6.07 -48.49
C ASN A 36 19.59 -6.41 -47.49
N ASP A 37 19.34 -7.69 -47.22
CA ASP A 37 18.36 -8.13 -46.22
C ASP A 37 18.81 -7.76 -44.81
N LEU A 38 20.10 -7.95 -44.50
CA LEU A 38 20.65 -7.52 -43.22
C LEU A 38 20.63 -5.99 -43.10
N GLY A 39 20.92 -5.26 -44.17
CA GLY A 39 20.77 -3.81 -44.24
C GLY A 39 19.32 -3.36 -44.04
N SER A 40 18.36 -4.00 -44.70
CA SER A 40 16.92 -3.76 -44.56
C SER A 40 16.45 -4.05 -43.14
N ASN A 41 16.90 -5.16 -42.54
CA ASN A 41 16.60 -5.50 -41.16
C ASN A 41 17.22 -4.49 -40.18
N ILE A 42 18.48 -4.07 -40.40
CA ILE A 42 19.14 -3.01 -39.62
C ILE A 42 18.36 -1.69 -39.74
N HIS A 43 17.89 -1.30 -40.92
CA HIS A 43 17.09 -0.10 -41.12
C HIS A 43 15.69 -0.21 -40.49
N ALA A 44 15.07 -1.39 -40.55
CA ALA A 44 13.81 -1.69 -39.87
C ALA A 44 13.96 -1.57 -38.34
N LEU A 45 15.01 -2.16 -37.76
CA LEU A 45 15.33 -2.04 -36.34
C LEU A 45 15.66 -0.61 -35.93
N LYS A 46 16.42 0.13 -36.74
CA LYS A 46 16.71 1.56 -36.49
C LYS A 46 15.44 2.40 -36.48
N THR A 47 14.54 2.16 -37.45
CA THR A 47 13.25 2.84 -37.53
C THR A 47 12.37 2.49 -36.33
N LEU A 48 12.33 1.21 -35.93
CA LEU A 48 11.58 0.75 -34.78
C LEU A 48 12.13 1.37 -33.47
N ASN A 49 13.45 1.40 -33.30
CA ASN A 49 14.08 2.03 -32.15
C ASN A 49 13.80 3.54 -32.07
N LEU A 50 13.81 4.25 -33.21
CA LEU A 50 13.41 5.65 -33.24
C LEU A 50 11.94 5.82 -32.84
N ARG A 51 11.05 4.96 -33.34
CA ARG A 51 9.64 4.94 -32.95
C ARG A 51 9.46 4.70 -31.45
N PHE A 52 10.22 3.78 -30.86
CA PHE A 52 10.20 3.55 -29.40
C PHE A 52 10.69 4.78 -28.63
N ARG A 53 11.78 5.44 -29.07
CA ARG A 53 12.26 6.68 -28.44
C ARG A 53 11.21 7.79 -28.50
N CYS A 54 10.57 7.97 -29.65
CA CYS A 54 9.50 8.95 -29.82
C CYS A 54 8.27 8.60 -28.97
N PHE A 55 7.89 7.31 -28.92
CA PHE A 55 6.78 6.83 -28.11
C PHE A 55 7.03 7.09 -26.62
N LEU A 56 8.18 6.70 -26.09
CA LEU A 56 8.54 6.91 -24.69
C LEU A 56 8.57 8.41 -24.34
N ALA A 57 9.15 9.23 -25.23
CA ALA A 57 9.13 10.69 -25.04
C ALA A 57 7.69 11.23 -24.99
N LYS A 58 6.79 10.70 -25.82
CA LYS A 58 5.38 11.09 -25.82
C LYS A 58 4.66 10.59 -24.56
N VAL A 59 4.94 9.38 -24.09
CA VAL A 59 4.41 8.84 -22.83
C VAL A 59 4.82 9.74 -21.67
N HIS A 60 6.10 10.08 -21.53
CA HIS A 60 6.54 10.99 -20.45
C HIS A 60 5.96 12.40 -20.56
N GLU A 61 5.82 12.92 -21.77
CA GLU A 61 5.12 14.20 -21.98
C GLU A 61 3.66 14.12 -21.55
N LEU A 62 2.97 13.01 -21.86
CA LEU A 62 1.59 12.78 -21.45
C LEU A 62 1.47 12.56 -19.94
N GLU A 63 2.36 11.80 -19.32
CA GLU A 63 2.42 11.62 -17.86
C GLU A 63 2.60 12.96 -17.14
N ARG A 64 3.48 13.84 -17.64
CA ARG A 64 3.65 15.19 -17.09
C ARG A 64 2.39 16.04 -17.25
N ARG A 65 1.75 16.02 -18.41
CA ARG A 65 0.47 16.74 -18.63
C ARG A 65 -0.65 16.17 -17.76
N ASN A 66 -0.73 14.85 -17.63
CA ASN A 66 -1.76 14.19 -16.84
C ASN A 66 -1.59 14.51 -15.35
N LYS A 67 -0.37 14.48 -14.85
CA LYS A 67 -0.05 14.93 -13.49
C LYS A 67 -0.44 16.40 -13.25
N LEU A 68 -0.22 17.28 -14.24
CA LEU A 68 -0.67 18.67 -14.14
C LEU A 68 -2.20 18.78 -14.11
N LEU A 69 -2.90 18.01 -14.94
CA LEU A 69 -4.37 17.97 -14.96
C LEU A 69 -4.94 17.40 -13.66
N GLU A 70 -4.34 16.35 -13.10
CA GLU A 70 -4.72 15.78 -11.81
C GLU A 70 -4.54 16.81 -10.68
N ASN A 71 -3.42 17.55 -10.69
CA ASN A 71 -3.20 18.64 -9.73
C ASN A 71 -4.25 19.75 -9.89
N GLN A 72 -4.57 20.14 -11.13
CA GLN A 72 -5.62 21.14 -11.40
C GLN A 72 -7.00 20.65 -10.94
N LEU A 73 -7.31 19.37 -11.14
CA LEU A 73 -8.56 18.76 -10.69
C LEU A 73 -8.64 18.74 -9.16
N GLN A 74 -7.57 18.33 -8.47
CA GLN A 74 -7.49 18.37 -7.01
C GLN A 74 -7.65 19.80 -6.49
N GLN A 75 -6.96 20.77 -7.10
CA GLN A 75 -7.08 22.18 -6.74
C GLN A 75 -8.50 22.71 -6.98
N ALA A 76 -9.15 22.34 -8.08
CA ALA A 76 -10.53 22.73 -8.36
C ALA A 76 -11.51 22.10 -7.38
N LEU A 77 -11.30 20.85 -6.97
CA LEU A 77 -12.09 20.19 -5.93
C LEU A 77 -11.87 20.85 -4.57
N GLU A 78 -10.64 21.16 -4.19
CA GLU A 78 -10.33 21.90 -2.96
C GLU A 78 -10.93 23.31 -2.98
N GLN A 79 -10.77 24.07 -4.06
CA GLN A 79 -11.42 25.37 -4.24
C GLN A 79 -12.94 25.26 -4.18
N SER A 80 -13.53 24.19 -4.72
CA SER A 80 -14.97 23.92 -4.62
C SER A 80 -15.38 23.59 -3.19
N ARG A 81 -14.53 22.85 -2.44
CA ARG A 81 -14.76 22.60 -1.00
C ARG A 81 -14.64 23.88 -0.19
N TYR A 82 -13.61 24.70 -0.40
CA TYR A 82 -13.46 26.01 0.26
C TYR A 82 -14.61 26.95 -0.11
N ARG A 83 -14.98 27.04 -1.39
CA ARG A 83 -16.19 27.77 -1.81
C ARG A 83 -17.44 27.19 -1.17
N ALA A 84 -17.58 25.88 -1.00
CA ALA A 84 -18.72 25.29 -0.31
C ALA A 84 -18.70 25.63 1.20
N TYR A 85 -17.54 25.70 1.84
CA TYR A 85 -17.41 26.13 3.24
C TYR A 85 -17.77 27.62 3.40
N PHE A 86 -17.22 28.52 2.57
CA PHE A 86 -17.53 29.96 2.61
C PHE A 86 -18.92 30.31 2.06
N SER A 87 -19.41 29.62 1.03
CA SER A 87 -20.76 29.79 0.46
C SER A 87 -21.82 29.22 1.39
N ARG A 88 -21.55 28.15 2.15
CA ARG A 88 -22.50 27.66 3.16
C ARG A 88 -22.65 28.63 4.34
N GLU A 89 -21.62 29.43 4.63
CA GLU A 89 -21.72 30.52 5.60
C GLU A 89 -22.40 31.79 5.03
N GLN A 90 -22.36 32.02 3.71
CA GLN A 90 -23.14 33.09 3.05
C GLN A 90 -24.58 32.68 2.67
N ALA A 91 -24.86 31.40 2.45
CA ALA A 91 -26.14 30.89 1.96
C ALA A 91 -27.17 30.67 3.09
N THR A 92 -26.85 31.00 4.34
CA THR A 92 -27.86 31.15 5.40
C THR A 92 -28.54 32.52 5.37
N GLN A 93 -28.19 33.40 4.40
CA GLN A 93 -28.78 34.72 4.30
C GLN A 93 -29.11 35.12 2.85
N THR A 94 -30.09 34.45 2.23
CA THR A 94 -30.85 35.06 1.13
C THR A 94 -32.35 35.00 1.45
N GLY A 95 -32.73 35.82 2.44
CA GLY A 95 -34.11 36.27 2.57
C GLY A 95 -34.47 37.15 1.38
N TYR A 96 -35.46 36.72 0.60
CA TYR A 96 -36.44 37.53 -0.13
C TYR A 96 -36.01 38.62 -1.14
N LEU A 97 -34.73 38.93 -1.33
CA LEU A 97 -34.31 40.11 -2.13
C LEU A 97 -33.60 39.83 -3.47
N ASP A 98 -33.70 38.63 -4.04
CA ASP A 98 -33.12 38.33 -5.38
C ASP A 98 -34.16 38.22 -6.52
N PHE A 99 -35.42 38.61 -6.26
CA PHE A 99 -36.47 38.56 -7.28
C PHE A 99 -36.50 39.80 -8.20
N PHE A 100 -35.81 40.90 -7.85
CA PHE A 100 -36.00 42.19 -8.54
C PHE A 100 -34.91 42.61 -9.53
N LEU A 101 -33.81 41.86 -9.71
CA LEU A 101 -32.71 42.26 -10.60
C LEU A 101 -32.36 41.25 -11.72
N ALA A 102 -33.06 40.12 -11.83
CA ALA A 102 -32.82 39.15 -12.89
C ALA A 102 -33.60 39.52 -14.17
N ARG A 103 -32.85 39.90 -15.21
CA ARG A 103 -33.31 40.14 -16.60
C ARG A 103 -34.22 38.99 -17.10
N PRO A 104 -35.29 39.25 -17.89
CA PRO A 104 -36.28 38.22 -18.21
C PRO A 104 -35.66 37.05 -18.97
N ARG A 105 -35.60 35.87 -18.34
CA ARG A 105 -35.32 34.60 -19.02
C ARG A 105 -36.51 34.30 -19.93
N VAL A 106 -36.26 34.09 -21.22
CA VAL A 106 -37.28 33.59 -22.14
C VAL A 106 -37.72 32.20 -21.65
N PRO A 107 -39.02 31.92 -21.48
CA PRO A 107 -39.50 30.61 -21.07
C PRO A 107 -39.03 29.53 -22.06
N GLY A 108 -38.36 28.48 -21.55
CA GLY A 108 -37.99 27.30 -22.35
C GLY A 108 -36.50 26.98 -22.42
N THR A 109 -35.61 27.89 -22.01
CA THR A 109 -34.15 27.64 -22.03
C THR A 109 -33.59 27.59 -20.62
N ILE A 110 -33.35 26.37 -20.12
CA ILE A 110 -32.88 26.19 -18.73
C ILE A 110 -31.37 26.41 -18.63
N TRP A 111 -30.60 26.01 -19.66
CA TRP A 111 -29.15 26.21 -19.73
C TRP A 111 -28.72 26.83 -21.06
N SER A 112 -27.88 27.87 -20.97
CA SER A 112 -27.12 28.40 -22.10
C SER A 112 -25.64 28.24 -21.77
N PHE A 113 -24.93 27.44 -22.55
CA PHE A 113 -23.48 27.38 -22.44
C PHE A 113 -22.88 28.50 -23.29
N THR A 114 -22.35 29.52 -22.64
CA THR A 114 -21.68 30.64 -23.32
C THR A 114 -20.20 30.35 -23.38
N HIS A 115 -19.66 30.13 -24.58
CA HIS A 115 -18.22 30.01 -24.79
C HIS A 115 -17.68 31.36 -25.27
N THR A 116 -16.80 31.96 -24.49
CA THR A 116 -16.02 33.14 -24.90
C THR A 116 -14.77 32.68 -25.62
N ARG A 117 -14.68 32.92 -26.93
CA ARG A 117 -13.44 32.69 -27.68
C ARG A 117 -12.68 34.01 -27.74
N ARG A 118 -11.43 34.02 -27.29
CA ARG A 118 -10.54 35.16 -27.45
C ARG A 118 -9.70 34.98 -28.71
N PHE A 119 -9.82 35.90 -29.64
CA PHE A 119 -8.93 36.02 -30.79
C PHE A 119 -8.37 37.44 -30.78
N GLY A 120 -7.13 37.59 -30.32
CA GLY A 120 -6.51 38.91 -30.11
C GLY A 120 -7.17 39.73 -29.00
N ASP A 121 -7.22 41.06 -29.16
CA ASP A 121 -7.69 42.05 -28.18
C ASP A 121 -9.23 42.17 -28.09
N ARG A 122 -9.98 41.26 -28.72
CA ARG A 122 -11.45 41.26 -28.74
C ARG A 122 -12.02 39.92 -28.27
N ILE A 123 -12.98 40.01 -27.35
CA ILE A 123 -13.72 38.87 -26.81
C ILE A 123 -15.02 38.74 -27.60
N GLU A 124 -15.24 37.61 -28.26
CA GLU A 124 -16.53 37.30 -28.86
C GLU A 124 -17.22 36.17 -28.09
N THR A 125 -18.46 36.43 -27.67
CA THR A 125 -19.29 35.49 -26.93
C THR A 125 -20.21 34.80 -27.93
N ILE A 126 -19.90 33.55 -28.28
CA ILE A 126 -20.73 32.77 -29.20
C ILE A 126 -21.79 32.06 -28.36
N HIS A 127 -23.06 32.41 -28.58
CA HIS A 127 -24.19 31.73 -27.99
C HIS A 127 -24.52 30.51 -28.85
N SER A 128 -24.30 29.30 -28.34
CA SER A 128 -24.84 28.08 -28.97
C SER A 128 -26.37 28.04 -28.82
N PRO A 129 -27.13 27.53 -29.81
CA PRO A 129 -28.56 27.30 -29.68
C PRO A 129 -28.82 26.40 -28.46
N GLY A 130 -29.59 26.90 -27.50
CA GLY A 130 -29.91 26.18 -26.27
C GLY A 130 -30.67 24.89 -26.56
N VAL A 131 -30.41 23.86 -25.75
CA VAL A 131 -31.23 22.64 -25.75
C VAL A 131 -32.57 22.99 -25.12
N SER A 132 -33.63 23.04 -25.92
CA SER A 132 -35.00 23.20 -25.42
C SER A 132 -35.53 21.85 -24.96
N TRP A 133 -36.07 21.78 -23.73
CA TRP A 133 -36.73 20.57 -23.20
C TRP A 133 -38.04 20.20 -23.91
N MET A 134 -38.44 20.98 -24.91
CA MET A 134 -39.56 20.68 -25.77
C MET A 134 -39.01 20.18 -27.11
N GLN A 135 -38.97 18.86 -27.29
CA GLN A 135 -39.01 18.31 -28.63
C GLN A 135 -40.42 18.56 -29.19
N PRO A 136 -40.57 19.00 -30.46
CA PRO A 136 -41.88 19.31 -31.06
C PRO A 136 -42.88 18.14 -31.02
N ASP A 137 -42.38 16.92 -30.86
CA ASP A 137 -43.14 15.68 -31.05
C ASP A 137 -43.66 15.06 -29.74
N GLY A 138 -43.68 15.83 -28.64
CA GLY A 138 -44.46 15.47 -27.43
C GLY A 138 -43.91 14.33 -26.56
N VAL A 139 -42.83 13.66 -26.95
CA VAL A 139 -42.17 12.61 -26.13
C VAL A 139 -40.98 13.22 -25.39
N GLY A 140 -41.25 14.13 -24.46
CA GLY A 140 -40.23 14.60 -23.51
C GLY A 140 -40.00 13.57 -22.42
N ILE A 141 -38.77 13.50 -21.87
CA ILE A 141 -38.52 12.83 -20.59
C ILE A 141 -39.48 13.45 -19.57
N GLN A 142 -40.49 12.70 -19.11
CA GLN A 142 -41.48 13.21 -18.16
C GLN A 142 -40.73 13.65 -16.89
N VAL A 143 -40.70 14.96 -16.63
CA VAL A 143 -40.10 15.52 -15.41
C VAL A 143 -40.73 14.89 -14.15
N ASP A 144 -41.98 14.45 -14.27
CA ASP A 144 -42.74 13.76 -13.24
C ASP A 144 -42.24 12.33 -12.95
N THR A 145 -41.55 11.65 -13.89
CA THR A 145 -40.97 10.31 -13.66
C THR A 145 -39.52 10.36 -13.15
N VAL A 146 -38.75 11.38 -13.53
CA VAL A 146 -37.36 11.56 -13.05
C VAL A 146 -37.31 11.94 -11.56
N THR A 147 -38.27 12.74 -11.09
CA THR A 147 -38.32 13.23 -9.71
C THR A 147 -38.46 12.11 -8.65
N PRO A 148 -39.39 11.14 -8.77
CA PRO A 148 -39.47 10.02 -7.83
C PRO A 148 -38.28 9.05 -7.92
N GLU A 149 -37.71 8.83 -9.10
CA GLU A 149 -36.51 7.99 -9.28
C GLU A 149 -35.30 8.57 -8.54
N LEU A 150 -35.05 9.87 -8.69
CA LEU A 150 -33.97 10.55 -7.99
C LEU A 150 -34.13 10.44 -6.46
N ARG A 151 -35.37 10.57 -5.95
CA ARG A 151 -35.68 10.40 -4.52
C ARG A 151 -35.41 8.97 -4.05
N ALA A 152 -35.77 7.95 -4.85
CA ALA A 152 -35.49 6.55 -4.52
C ALA A 152 -33.98 6.29 -4.43
N LEU A 153 -33.18 6.83 -5.35
CA LEU A 153 -31.72 6.72 -5.32
C LEU A 153 -31.11 7.39 -4.07
N TYR A 154 -31.57 8.59 -3.70
CA TYR A 154 -31.12 9.23 -2.45
C TYR A 154 -31.46 8.42 -1.21
N ASN A 155 -32.63 7.78 -1.17
CA ASN A 155 -33.03 6.92 -0.06
C ASN A 155 -32.15 5.67 0.02
N VAL A 156 -31.86 5.02 -1.11
CA VAL A 156 -30.94 3.87 -1.17
C VAL A 156 -29.55 4.28 -0.72
N LEU A 157 -29.03 5.42 -1.22
CA LEU A 157 -27.74 5.95 -0.80
C LEU A 157 -27.69 6.24 0.71
N ALA A 158 -28.77 6.78 1.27
CA ALA A 158 -28.88 7.03 2.70
C ALA A 158 -28.89 5.71 3.50
N LYS A 159 -29.59 4.67 3.02
CA LYS A 159 -29.54 3.32 3.62
C LYS A 159 -28.13 2.73 3.58
N VAL A 160 -27.51 2.67 2.41
CA VAL A 160 -26.15 2.13 2.24
C VAL A 160 -25.13 2.87 3.12
N LYS A 161 -25.25 4.19 3.28
CA LYS A 161 -24.39 4.96 4.19
C LYS A 161 -24.57 4.55 5.65
N ARG A 162 -25.81 4.39 6.12
CA ARG A 162 -26.10 3.94 7.49
C ARG A 162 -25.58 2.52 7.72
N ASP A 163 -25.88 1.59 6.81
CA ASP A 163 -25.45 0.20 6.93
C ASP A 163 -23.92 0.10 6.98
N ARG A 164 -23.22 0.85 6.11
CA ARG A 164 -21.75 0.95 6.13
C ARG A 164 -21.23 1.45 7.50
N ASP A 165 -21.86 2.48 8.06
CA ASP A 165 -21.44 3.06 9.34
C ASP A 165 -21.74 2.11 10.50
N GLU A 166 -22.83 1.34 10.44
CA GLU A 166 -23.12 0.27 11.39
C GLU A 166 -22.09 -0.88 11.31
N TYR A 167 -21.71 -1.31 10.10
CA TYR A 167 -20.66 -2.33 9.94
C TYR A 167 -19.31 -1.83 10.43
N ARG A 168 -18.98 -0.56 10.16
CA ARG A 168 -17.76 0.05 10.70
C ARG A 168 -17.75 0.00 12.22
N LYS A 169 -18.84 0.43 12.87
CA LYS A 169 -18.94 0.43 14.33
C LYS A 169 -18.82 -0.99 14.91
N LYS A 170 -19.51 -1.97 14.33
CA LYS A 170 -19.40 -3.38 14.76
C LYS A 170 -17.98 -3.91 14.59
N TRP A 171 -17.31 -3.57 13.49
CA TRP A 171 -15.93 -3.98 13.26
C TRP A 171 -14.96 -3.35 14.28
N GLU A 172 -15.14 -2.07 14.60
CA GLU A 172 -14.35 -1.37 15.62
C GLU A 172 -14.54 -2.00 17.01
N GLU A 173 -15.78 -2.35 17.39
CA GLU A 173 -16.10 -3.04 18.64
C GLU A 173 -15.44 -4.43 18.72
N GLU A 174 -15.55 -5.24 17.66
CA GLU A 174 -14.94 -6.57 17.61
C GLU A 174 -13.41 -6.51 17.59
N LEU A 175 -12.82 -5.53 16.90
CA LEU A 175 -11.38 -5.30 16.93
C LEU A 175 -10.92 -4.95 18.34
N SER A 176 -11.65 -4.07 19.03
CA SER A 176 -11.33 -3.69 20.42
C SER A 176 -11.40 -4.88 21.37
N LYS A 177 -12.44 -5.72 21.26
CA LYS A 177 -12.55 -6.97 22.04
C LYS A 177 -11.40 -7.93 21.75
N ARG A 178 -11.02 -8.08 20.48
CA ARG A 178 -9.88 -8.92 20.08
C ARG A 178 -8.58 -8.43 20.70
N GLN A 179 -8.29 -7.13 20.59
CA GLN A 179 -7.08 -6.54 21.16
C GLN A 179 -7.04 -6.68 22.69
N GLN A 180 -8.18 -6.51 23.37
CA GLN A 180 -8.28 -6.72 24.81
C GLN A 180 -7.98 -8.17 25.19
N MET A 181 -8.53 -9.12 24.45
CA MET A 181 -8.29 -10.55 24.67
C MET A 181 -6.84 -10.94 24.37
N GLU A 182 -6.24 -10.41 23.30
CA GLU A 182 -4.82 -10.61 22.98
C GLU A 182 -3.93 -10.12 24.12
N ALA A 183 -4.19 -8.91 24.63
CA ALA A 183 -3.46 -8.37 25.79
C ALA A 183 -3.64 -9.24 27.04
N MET A 184 -4.85 -9.74 27.30
CA MET A 184 -5.11 -10.64 28.43
C MET A 184 -4.33 -11.95 28.29
N VAL A 185 -4.32 -12.54 27.09
CA VAL A 185 -3.55 -13.77 26.81
C VAL A 185 -2.06 -13.54 27.02
N GLU A 186 -1.53 -12.41 26.56
CA GLU A 186 -0.12 -12.02 26.78
C GLU A 186 0.21 -11.96 28.28
N THR A 187 -0.60 -11.26 29.08
CA THR A 187 -0.39 -11.19 30.54
C THR A 187 -0.49 -12.54 31.24
N LEU A 188 -1.41 -13.41 30.82
CA LEU A 188 -1.54 -14.76 31.39
C LEU A 188 -0.35 -15.64 31.00
N GLN A 189 0.17 -15.47 29.79
CA GLN A 189 1.35 -16.18 29.33
C GLN A 189 2.60 -15.76 30.10
N GLU A 190 2.78 -14.46 30.37
CA GLU A 190 3.84 -13.95 31.24
C GLU A 190 3.75 -14.56 32.65
N SER A 191 2.56 -14.52 33.27
CA SER A 191 2.35 -15.10 34.61
C SER A 191 2.60 -16.61 34.65
N ALA A 192 2.22 -17.34 33.59
CA ALA A 192 2.50 -18.76 33.48
C ALA A 192 4.02 -19.03 33.39
N GLN A 193 4.75 -18.23 32.61
CA GLN A 193 6.20 -18.34 32.50
C GLN A 193 6.90 -18.03 33.84
N GLU A 194 6.45 -17.01 34.57
CA GLU A 194 6.94 -16.70 35.91
C GLU A 194 6.69 -17.86 36.88
N SER A 195 5.49 -18.47 36.84
CA SER A 195 5.16 -19.62 37.67
C SER A 195 6.03 -20.83 37.35
N GLU A 196 6.36 -21.07 36.07
CA GLU A 196 7.28 -22.15 35.66
C GLU A 196 8.68 -21.93 36.26
N VAL A 197 9.18 -20.70 36.24
CA VAL A 197 10.47 -20.35 36.86
C VAL A 197 10.45 -20.63 38.36
N VAL A 198 9.39 -20.19 39.06
CA VAL A 198 9.22 -20.44 40.51
C VAL A 198 9.12 -21.94 40.81
N GLN A 199 8.37 -22.69 40.00
CA GLN A 199 8.24 -24.14 40.13
C GLN A 199 9.60 -24.83 39.94
N GLY A 200 10.40 -24.39 38.96
CA GLY A 200 11.76 -24.89 38.74
C GLY A 200 12.66 -24.68 39.97
N GLN A 201 12.63 -23.46 40.54
CA GLN A 201 13.39 -23.15 41.77
C GLN A 201 12.95 -23.99 42.96
N LEU A 202 11.65 -24.21 43.13
CA LEU A 202 11.13 -25.05 44.20
C LEU A 202 11.55 -26.51 44.03
N THR A 203 11.53 -27.01 42.79
CA THR A 203 11.96 -28.37 42.45
C THR A 203 13.44 -28.55 42.78
N GLU A 204 14.30 -27.59 42.44
CA GLU A 204 15.72 -27.63 42.79
C GLU A 204 15.94 -27.65 44.32
N LYS A 205 15.21 -26.82 45.07
CA LYS A 205 15.27 -26.82 46.53
C LYS A 205 14.83 -28.16 47.12
N VAL A 206 13.79 -28.78 46.57
CA VAL A 206 13.32 -30.10 46.99
C VAL A 206 14.40 -31.15 46.74
N GLU A 207 15.03 -31.16 45.56
CA GLU A 207 16.13 -32.11 45.28
C GLU A 207 17.34 -31.88 46.17
N ARG A 208 17.70 -30.62 46.46
CA ARG A 208 18.76 -30.28 47.41
C ARG A 208 18.45 -30.77 48.83
N LEU A 209 17.24 -30.57 49.31
CA LEU A 209 16.83 -31.06 50.63
C LEU A 209 16.79 -32.59 50.67
N LYS A 210 16.42 -33.26 49.57
CA LYS A 210 16.48 -34.73 49.47
C LYS A 210 17.92 -35.23 49.59
N THR A 211 18.89 -34.60 48.91
CA THR A 211 20.30 -34.99 49.01
C THR A 211 20.88 -34.74 50.39
N GLU A 212 20.60 -33.57 50.99
CA GLU A 212 20.98 -33.26 52.37
C GLU A 212 20.40 -34.29 53.36
N LEU A 213 19.13 -34.66 53.21
CA LEU A 213 18.49 -35.67 54.06
C LEU A 213 19.17 -37.05 53.95
N VAL A 214 19.59 -37.45 52.75
CA VAL A 214 20.35 -38.70 52.54
C VAL A 214 21.69 -38.64 53.28
N VAL A 215 22.43 -37.53 53.15
CA VAL A 215 23.70 -37.31 53.85
C VAL A 215 23.50 -37.38 55.37
N PHE A 216 22.50 -36.67 55.91
CA PHE A 216 22.19 -36.70 57.34
C PHE A 216 21.85 -38.11 57.84
N LYS A 217 21.10 -38.90 57.06
CA LYS A 217 20.80 -40.30 57.40
C LYS A 217 22.07 -41.14 57.47
N SER A 218 22.95 -41.04 56.47
CA SER A 218 24.23 -41.77 56.44
C SER A 218 25.12 -41.40 57.63
N LEU A 219 25.29 -40.11 57.91
CA LEU A 219 26.07 -39.67 59.08
C LEU A 219 25.48 -40.21 60.39
N ARG A 220 24.15 -40.22 60.53
CA ARG A 220 23.50 -40.74 61.74
C ARG A 220 23.70 -42.25 61.88
N THR A 221 23.56 -43.03 60.80
CA THR A 221 23.81 -44.48 60.83
C THR A 221 25.27 -44.78 61.14
N ASP A 222 26.19 -44.00 60.58
CA ASP A 222 27.63 -44.16 60.81
C ASP A 222 27.98 -43.90 62.29
N ASN A 223 27.46 -42.81 62.87
CA ASN A 223 27.64 -42.50 64.30
C ASN A 223 27.08 -43.59 65.22
N VAL A 224 25.88 -44.11 64.94
CA VAL A 224 25.29 -45.22 65.73
C VAL A 224 26.11 -46.49 65.58
N SER A 225 26.57 -46.80 64.36
CA SER A 225 27.41 -47.98 64.11
C SER A 225 28.75 -47.89 64.85
N MET A 226 29.36 -46.70 64.89
CA MET A 226 30.60 -46.45 65.61
C MET A 226 30.40 -46.55 67.13
N THR A 227 29.29 -46.01 67.65
CA THR A 227 28.92 -46.09 69.07
C THR A 227 28.69 -47.54 69.51
N LEU A 228 27.98 -48.34 68.71
CA LEU A 228 27.78 -49.76 68.98
C LEU A 228 29.10 -50.54 68.96
N ARG A 229 29.97 -50.27 67.99
CA ARG A 229 31.32 -50.89 67.93
C ARG A 229 32.16 -50.55 69.16
N LEU A 230 32.16 -49.29 69.58
CA LEU A 230 32.85 -48.86 70.80
C LEU A 230 32.26 -49.52 72.06
N SER A 231 30.94 -49.70 72.14
CA SER A 231 30.28 -50.42 73.26
C SER A 231 30.57 -51.92 73.29
N SER A 232 30.75 -52.56 72.12
CA SER A 232 31.12 -53.98 72.01
C SER A 232 32.61 -54.25 72.22
N THR A 233 33.44 -53.20 72.26
CA THR A 233 34.88 -53.29 72.49
C THR A 233 35.24 -52.93 73.95
N VAL A 234 34.27 -52.94 74.86
CA VAL A 234 34.57 -53.01 76.30
C VAL A 234 34.90 -54.46 76.60
N PRO A 235 36.14 -54.81 76.96
CA PRO A 235 36.50 -56.19 77.25
C PRO A 235 35.70 -56.67 78.45
N TYR A 236 34.86 -57.67 78.24
CA TYR A 236 34.28 -58.46 79.32
C TYR A 236 35.46 -59.16 80.01
N SER A 237 35.97 -58.61 81.11
CA SER A 237 36.96 -59.30 81.94
C SER A 237 36.33 -60.58 82.47
N PRO A 238 36.84 -61.78 82.12
CA PRO A 238 36.41 -62.99 82.79
C PRO A 238 36.89 -62.88 84.24
N GLY A 239 35.95 -62.85 85.19
CA GLY A 239 36.29 -63.00 86.60
C GLY A 239 37.06 -64.30 86.76
N ILE A 240 38.33 -64.19 87.14
CA ILE A 240 39.17 -65.32 87.51
C ILE A 240 38.53 -65.91 88.77
N TYR A 241 37.76 -66.98 88.63
CA TYR A 241 37.40 -67.84 89.74
C TYR A 241 38.66 -68.61 90.12
N THR A 242 39.41 -68.06 91.07
CA THR A 242 40.40 -68.85 91.82
C THR A 242 39.65 -69.84 92.70
N ASP A 243 39.87 -71.10 92.37
CA ASP A 243 39.74 -72.29 93.20
C ASP A 243 39.92 -72.01 94.71
N MET A 244 38.91 -72.38 95.50
CA MET A 244 39.06 -72.61 96.95
C MET A 244 38.34 -73.91 97.27
N SER A 245 39.17 -74.95 97.38
CA SER A 245 38.95 -76.20 98.08
C SER A 245 38.39 -75.98 99.49
N TRP A 246 37.35 -76.73 99.87
CA TRP A 246 37.29 -77.77 100.92
C TRP A 246 35.89 -78.39 100.95
#